data_AF-A0A370I1Y9-F1
#
_entry.id   AF-A0A370I1Y9-F1
#
_cell.length_a   1.000
_cell.length_b   1.000
_cell.length_c   1.000
_cell.angle_alpha   90.00
_cell.angle_beta   90.00
_cell.angle_gamma   90.00
#
_symmetry.space_group_name_H-M   'P 1'
#
loop_
_entity.id
_entity.type
_entity.pdbx_description
1 polymer ?
#
loop_
_entity_poly.entity_id
_entity_poly.type
_entity_poly.pdbx_seq_one_letter_code
_entity_poly.pdbx_strand_id
1 'polypeptide(L)'
;MFDAHVHVIDPRFPLIENQGYLPDHYTIADYRKRMSRFDVDGGAVVSASFQGADDRYLTTALAELGPGWVGVITLHPDATDEQILALDRAGVRALRFNLKRAAVDIVTLTMQALRAHELAGWHVELYIDGSMLGSLEPVISKLPSLSIDHLGMSDDCLPYLLDLVDRGARVKASGFGRVSMDIPAALRRIHAVNPDALMFGSDLPGTRAGRPFRDSDIELIGDVVGADMYKVLADNARAFYRLPVKVRPVHEDPLPTLPMPAISDDEPPTLRMPRSQLPVVE
;
A
#
# COMPACT_ATOMS: atom_id res chain seq x y z
N MET A 1 5.08 -7.24 -9.62
CA MET A 1 4.04 -6.66 -8.75
C MET A 1 4.59 -6.67 -7.34
N PHE A 2 4.29 -5.64 -6.56
CA PHE A 2 4.62 -5.58 -5.15
C PHE A 2 3.35 -5.72 -4.32
N ASP A 3 3.24 -6.79 -3.53
CA ASP A 3 2.10 -7.00 -2.64
C ASP A 3 2.36 -6.34 -1.28
N ALA A 4 1.91 -5.10 -1.08
CA ALA A 4 2.17 -4.31 0.12
C ALA A 4 1.40 -4.77 1.36
N HIS A 5 0.64 -5.86 1.31
CA HIS A 5 -0.07 -6.35 2.49
C HIS A 5 -0.38 -7.84 2.39
N VAL A 6 0.43 -8.67 3.02
CA VAL A 6 0.13 -10.10 3.19
C VAL A 6 0.46 -10.57 4.59
N HIS A 7 -0.29 -11.53 5.09
CA HIS A 7 -0.01 -12.21 6.35
C HIS A 7 0.49 -13.63 6.06
N VAL A 8 1.63 -13.99 6.63
CA VAL A 8 2.14 -15.37 6.64
C VAL A 8 1.89 -15.95 8.03
N ILE A 9 1.18 -17.07 8.09
CA ILE A 9 0.78 -17.76 9.31
C ILE A 9 1.45 -19.12 9.31
N ASP A 10 2.69 -19.13 9.78
CA ASP A 10 3.57 -20.29 9.74
C ASP A 10 3.34 -21.21 10.96
N PRO A 11 2.99 -22.49 10.77
CA PRO A 11 2.72 -23.43 11.86
C PRO A 11 3.94 -23.70 12.76
N ARG A 12 5.16 -23.34 12.34
CA ARG A 12 6.39 -23.48 13.15
C ARG A 12 6.41 -22.52 14.35
N PHE A 13 5.60 -21.47 14.33
CA PHE A 13 5.58 -20.44 15.36
C PHE A 13 4.23 -20.42 16.09
N PRO A 14 4.22 -20.22 17.41
CA PRO A 14 2.98 -20.22 18.19
C PRO A 14 2.12 -19.02 17.83
N LEU A 15 0.80 -19.23 17.87
CA LEU A 15 -0.19 -18.17 17.72
C LEU A 15 -0.87 -17.90 19.06
N ILE A 16 -1.20 -16.64 19.29
CA ILE A 16 -1.96 -16.17 20.45
C ILE A 16 -3.38 -15.89 19.98
N GLU A 17 -4.36 -16.51 20.64
CA GLU A 17 -5.77 -16.21 20.39
C GLU A 17 -6.02 -14.72 20.67
N ASN A 18 -6.66 -14.03 19.73
CA ASN A 18 -7.01 -12.63 19.88
C ASN A 18 -8.53 -12.48 19.75
N GLN A 19 -9.21 -12.06 20.82
CA GLN A 19 -10.67 -11.84 20.81
C GLN A 19 -11.47 -13.05 20.30
N GLY A 20 -11.21 -14.27 20.79
CA GLY A 20 -11.98 -15.45 20.39
C GLY A 20 -11.62 -16.02 19.03
N TYR A 21 -10.52 -15.58 18.42
CA TYR A 21 -10.16 -15.98 17.06
C TYR A 21 -8.69 -16.38 16.96
N LEU A 22 -8.49 -17.59 16.44
CA LEU A 22 -7.22 -18.15 16.02
C LEU A 22 -7.34 -18.50 14.53
N PRO A 23 -6.46 -18.00 13.65
CA PRO A 23 -6.56 -18.27 12.23
C PRO A 23 -6.02 -19.66 11.86
N ASP A 24 -6.47 -20.17 10.73
CA ASP A 24 -5.80 -21.29 10.07
C ASP A 24 -4.41 -20.89 9.56
N HIS A 25 -3.56 -21.89 9.34
CA HIS A 25 -2.24 -21.68 8.76
C HIS A 25 -2.33 -21.16 7.32
N TYR A 26 -1.37 -20.34 6.95
CA TYR A 26 -1.22 -19.78 5.61
C TYR A 26 0.26 -19.52 5.32
N THR A 27 0.89 -20.48 4.67
CA THR A 27 2.34 -20.50 4.50
C THR A 27 2.79 -19.69 3.28
N ILE A 28 4.09 -19.46 3.15
CA ILE A 28 4.69 -18.89 1.93
C ILE A 28 4.35 -19.75 0.69
N ALA A 29 4.29 -21.08 0.85
CA ALA A 29 3.92 -21.98 -0.23
C ALA A 29 2.46 -21.78 -0.67
N ASP A 30 1.54 -21.60 0.28
CA ASP A 30 0.14 -21.29 0.00
C ASP A 30 0.00 -19.95 -0.72
N TYR A 31 0.74 -18.93 -0.29
CA TYR A 31 0.81 -17.64 -0.95
C TYR A 31 1.31 -17.74 -2.39
N ARG A 32 2.49 -18.37 -2.60
CA ARG A 32 3.08 -18.56 -3.93
C ARG A 32 2.13 -19.33 -4.85
N LYS A 33 1.42 -20.34 -4.34
CA LYS A 33 0.40 -21.06 -5.09
C LYS A 33 -0.78 -20.16 -5.47
N ARG A 34 -1.32 -19.40 -4.52
CA ARG A 34 -2.46 -18.48 -4.73
C ARG A 34 -2.14 -17.38 -5.74
N MET A 35 -0.90 -16.88 -5.72
CA MET A 35 -0.45 -15.77 -6.56
C MET A 35 0.33 -16.20 -7.81
N SER A 36 0.39 -17.50 -8.11
CA SER A 36 1.20 -18.07 -9.20
C SER A 36 0.92 -17.53 -10.61
N ARG A 37 -0.26 -16.93 -10.83
CA ARG A 37 -0.64 -16.29 -12.10
C ARG A 37 -0.16 -14.83 -12.22
N PHE A 38 0.35 -14.25 -11.14
CA PHE A 38 0.86 -12.89 -11.09
C PHE A 38 2.38 -12.91 -10.95
N ASP A 39 3.05 -12.00 -11.64
CA ASP A 39 4.50 -11.78 -11.48
C ASP A 39 4.79 -11.01 -10.19
N VAL A 40 4.60 -11.63 -9.03
CA VAL A 40 4.92 -11.02 -7.73
C VAL A 40 6.41 -11.22 -7.44
N ASP A 41 7.14 -10.13 -7.32
CA ASP A 41 8.58 -10.10 -7.12
C ASP A 41 9.00 -9.34 -5.87
N GLY A 42 8.03 -9.04 -5.01
CA GLY A 42 8.22 -8.39 -3.73
C GLY A 42 6.92 -8.16 -3.00
N GLY A 43 7.02 -7.76 -1.75
CA GLY A 43 5.86 -7.45 -0.93
C GLY A 43 6.21 -7.14 0.52
N ALA A 44 5.19 -6.85 1.31
CA ALA A 44 5.31 -6.59 2.74
C ALA A 44 4.59 -7.68 3.53
N VAL A 45 5.36 -8.47 4.30
CA VAL A 45 4.79 -9.40 5.27
C VAL A 45 4.44 -8.60 6.52
N VAL A 46 3.15 -8.48 6.78
CA VAL A 46 2.61 -7.65 7.84
C VAL A 46 2.31 -8.49 9.07
N SER A 47 2.78 -8.05 10.23
CA SER A 47 2.49 -8.73 11.49
C SER A 47 1.02 -8.68 11.83
N ALA A 48 0.45 -9.84 12.11
CA ALA A 48 -0.93 -9.97 12.53
C ALA A 48 -1.04 -10.00 14.06
N SER A 49 -2.20 -9.60 14.58
CA SER A 49 -2.42 -9.50 16.03
C SER A 49 -2.26 -10.82 16.80
N PHE A 50 -2.39 -11.97 16.11
CA PHE A 50 -2.26 -13.30 16.71
C PHE A 50 -0.80 -13.79 16.74
N GLN A 51 0.16 -13.03 16.24
CA GLN A 51 1.61 -13.32 16.35
C GLN A 51 2.26 -12.60 17.53
N GLY A 52 1.51 -11.71 18.20
CA GLY A 52 2.01 -10.94 19.34
C GLY A 52 3.28 -10.16 18.98
N ALA A 53 4.27 -10.24 19.87
CA ALA A 53 5.57 -9.60 19.72
C ALA A 53 6.69 -10.56 19.28
N ASP A 54 6.36 -11.77 18.81
CA ASP A 54 7.38 -12.69 18.28
C ASP A 54 7.83 -12.21 16.90
N ASP A 55 9.09 -11.80 16.78
CA ASP A 55 9.70 -11.30 15.54
C ASP A 55 10.38 -12.41 14.72
N ARG A 56 10.51 -13.63 15.27
CA ARG A 56 11.22 -14.74 14.63
C ARG A 56 10.48 -15.29 13.41
N TYR A 57 9.15 -15.35 13.45
CA TYR A 57 8.37 -15.79 12.29
C TYR A 57 8.59 -14.83 11.11
N LEU A 58 8.63 -13.52 11.39
CA LEU A 58 8.74 -12.48 10.37
C LEU A 58 10.13 -12.53 9.74
N THR A 59 11.18 -12.51 10.54
CA THR A 59 12.57 -12.61 10.06
C THR A 59 12.84 -13.92 9.30
N THR A 60 12.26 -15.04 9.75
CA THR A 60 12.32 -16.32 9.03
C THR A 60 11.61 -16.23 7.68
N ALA A 61 10.41 -15.65 7.63
CA ALA A 61 9.66 -15.49 6.39
C ALA A 61 10.42 -14.61 5.38
N LEU A 62 11.02 -13.50 5.82
CA LEU A 62 11.79 -12.61 4.95
C LEU A 62 13.03 -13.29 4.38
N ALA A 63 13.74 -14.08 5.19
CA ALA A 63 14.88 -14.86 4.72
C ALA A 63 14.49 -15.87 3.63
N GLU A 64 13.32 -16.51 3.73
CA GLU A 64 12.81 -17.47 2.75
C GLU A 64 12.20 -16.83 1.49
N LEU A 65 11.67 -15.60 1.62
CA LEU A 65 11.05 -14.84 0.53
C LEU A 65 12.07 -14.08 -0.33
N GLY A 66 13.16 -13.62 0.27
CA GLY A 66 14.27 -12.96 -0.41
C GLY A 66 14.17 -11.42 -0.47
N PRO A 67 15.12 -10.75 -1.16
CA PRO A 67 15.38 -9.31 -1.01
C PRO A 67 14.29 -8.38 -1.57
N GLY A 68 13.32 -8.91 -2.33
CA GLY A 68 12.15 -8.16 -2.77
C GLY A 68 11.10 -7.96 -1.66
N TRP A 69 11.27 -8.63 -0.52
CA TRP A 69 10.29 -8.68 0.56
C TRP A 69 10.76 -7.93 1.80
N VAL A 70 9.83 -7.25 2.45
CA VAL A 70 10.07 -6.47 3.66
C VAL A 70 9.09 -6.85 4.76
N GLY A 71 9.47 -6.58 6.00
CA GLY A 71 8.63 -6.81 7.17
C GLY A 71 7.97 -5.55 7.68
N VAL A 72 6.76 -5.71 8.22
CA VAL A 72 6.05 -4.69 9.01
C VAL A 72 5.69 -5.33 10.34
N ILE A 73 6.13 -4.74 11.45
CA ILE A 73 6.08 -5.40 12.75
C ILE A 73 5.37 -4.56 13.82
N THR A 74 4.69 -5.22 14.75
CA THR A 74 4.28 -4.58 16.01
C THR A 74 5.35 -4.89 17.05
N LEU A 75 5.98 -3.87 17.62
CA LEU A 75 6.99 -4.01 18.67
C LEU A 75 6.45 -3.59 20.03
N HIS A 76 6.99 -4.21 21.08
CA HIS A 76 6.76 -3.72 22.44
C HIS A 76 7.33 -2.30 22.59
N PRO A 77 6.67 -1.40 23.34
CA PRO A 77 7.18 -0.04 23.59
C PRO A 77 8.62 0.02 24.08
N ASP A 78 9.03 -0.97 24.88
CA ASP A 78 10.38 -1.08 25.45
C ASP A 78 11.41 -1.75 24.52
N ALA A 79 11.08 -1.99 23.23
CA ALA A 79 12.04 -2.51 22.27
C ALA A 79 13.30 -1.62 22.22
N THR A 80 14.48 -2.23 22.23
CA THR A 80 15.76 -1.48 22.27
C THR A 80 16.16 -0.96 20.88
N ASP A 81 17.10 -0.02 20.84
CA ASP A 81 17.63 0.51 19.56
C ASP A 81 18.31 -0.62 18.78
N GLU A 82 19.03 -1.49 19.48
CA GLU A 82 19.70 -2.65 18.89
C GLU A 82 18.70 -3.60 18.26
N GLN A 83 17.53 -3.80 18.89
CA GLN A 83 16.46 -4.63 18.34
C GLN A 83 15.91 -4.02 17.05
N ILE A 84 15.60 -2.71 17.04
CA ILE A 84 15.12 -2.01 15.84
C ILE A 84 16.14 -2.13 14.70
N LEU A 85 17.41 -1.85 14.97
CA LEU A 85 18.49 -1.93 13.99
C LEU A 85 18.75 -3.37 13.51
N ALA A 86 18.58 -4.37 14.37
CA ALA A 86 18.69 -5.77 13.99
C ALA A 86 17.56 -6.19 13.04
N LEU A 87 16.33 -5.77 13.34
CA LEU A 87 15.17 -6.00 12.47
C LEU A 87 15.30 -5.27 11.14
N ASP A 88 15.86 -4.05 11.14
CA ASP A 88 16.11 -3.31 9.90
C ASP A 88 17.09 -4.05 8.98
N ARG A 89 18.17 -4.60 9.55
CA ARG A 89 19.10 -5.48 8.81
C ARG A 89 18.44 -6.74 8.29
N ALA A 90 17.42 -7.26 8.99
CA ALA A 90 16.63 -8.41 8.55
C ALA A 90 15.57 -8.07 7.49
N GLY A 91 15.43 -6.79 7.09
CA GLY A 91 14.51 -6.35 6.05
C GLY A 91 13.18 -5.77 6.56
N VAL A 92 13.04 -5.54 7.87
CA VAL A 92 11.88 -4.80 8.41
C VAL A 92 12.00 -3.33 8.06
N ARG A 93 10.88 -2.70 7.67
CA ARG A 93 10.86 -1.31 7.20
C ARG A 93 9.83 -0.43 7.89
N ALA A 94 8.96 -1.01 8.71
CA ALA A 94 7.83 -0.29 9.29
C ALA A 94 7.31 -0.90 10.59
N LEU A 95 6.71 -0.02 11.41
CA LEU A 95 5.88 -0.40 12.55
C LEU A 95 4.43 -0.54 12.12
N ARG A 96 3.70 -1.48 12.72
CA ARG A 96 2.25 -1.60 12.58
C ARG A 96 1.53 -1.25 13.87
N PHE A 97 0.66 -0.25 13.82
CA PHE A 97 -0.24 0.10 14.92
C PHE A 97 -1.68 -0.28 14.60
N ASN A 98 -2.23 -1.20 15.39
CA ASN A 98 -3.60 -1.67 15.28
C ASN A 98 -4.51 -0.91 16.26
N LEU A 99 -4.95 0.28 15.85
CA LEU A 99 -5.77 1.16 16.67
C LEU A 99 -7.23 0.70 16.74
N LYS A 100 -7.69 -0.08 15.77
CA LYS A 100 -9.04 -0.66 15.78
C LYS A 100 -9.26 -1.66 16.92
N ARG A 101 -8.21 -2.32 17.41
CA ARG A 101 -8.33 -3.47 18.34
C ARG A 101 -7.56 -3.32 19.65
N ALA A 102 -6.73 -2.30 19.80
CA ALA A 102 -5.94 -2.07 21.01
C ALA A 102 -6.39 -0.82 21.76
N ALA A 103 -6.32 -0.84 23.09
CA ALA A 103 -6.41 0.38 23.89
C ALA A 103 -5.18 1.25 23.57
N VAL A 104 -5.40 2.53 23.24
CA VAL A 104 -4.38 3.34 22.59
C VAL A 104 -3.67 4.23 23.60
N ASP A 105 -2.40 3.94 23.89
CA ASP A 105 -1.46 4.94 24.40
C ASP A 105 -0.79 5.66 23.22
N ILE A 106 -1.45 6.71 22.75
CA ILE A 106 -1.05 7.46 21.56
C ILE A 106 0.33 8.09 21.74
N VAL A 107 0.67 8.53 22.96
CA VAL A 107 1.95 9.18 23.25
C VAL A 107 3.08 8.19 23.07
N THR A 108 2.96 7.01 23.68
CA THR A 108 3.96 5.95 23.56
C THR A 108 4.14 5.49 22.11
N LEU A 109 3.04 5.31 21.37
CA LEU A 109 3.10 4.95 19.94
C LEU A 109 3.81 6.03 19.10
N THR A 110 3.53 7.30 19.36
CA THR A 110 4.15 8.42 18.64
C THR A 110 5.65 8.48 18.93
N MET A 111 6.05 8.31 20.20
CA MET A 111 7.47 8.26 20.59
C MET A 111 8.19 7.08 19.94
N GLN A 112 7.58 5.90 19.93
CA GLN A 112 8.14 4.71 19.29
C GLN A 112 8.30 4.91 17.78
N ALA A 113 7.31 5.53 17.11
CA ALA A 113 7.36 5.83 15.70
C ALA A 113 8.46 6.83 15.33
N LEU A 114 8.58 7.93 16.07
CA LEU A 114 9.63 8.93 15.86
C LEU A 114 11.02 8.31 16.04
N ARG A 115 11.22 7.52 17.09
CA ARG A 115 12.47 6.81 17.37
C ARG A 115 12.82 5.79 16.27
N ALA A 116 11.87 4.96 15.83
CA ALA A 116 12.11 4.00 14.76
C ALA A 116 12.40 4.69 13.41
N HIS A 117 11.77 5.84 13.16
CA HIS A 117 12.07 6.66 11.99
C HIS A 117 13.48 7.25 12.05
N GLU A 118 13.89 7.79 13.19
CA GLU A 118 15.23 8.36 13.38
C GLU A 118 16.33 7.31 13.21
N LEU A 119 16.15 6.11 13.77
CA LEU A 119 17.17 5.06 13.75
C LEU A 119 17.28 4.32 12.42
N ALA A 120 16.14 4.06 11.75
CA ALA A 120 16.08 3.13 10.62
C ALA A 120 15.24 3.65 9.43
N GLY A 121 14.75 4.88 9.50
CA GLY A 121 13.87 5.47 8.50
C GLY A 121 12.48 4.83 8.45
N TRP A 122 12.09 4.04 9.45
CA TRP A 122 10.84 3.30 9.41
C TRP A 122 9.62 4.22 9.29
N HIS A 123 8.60 3.76 8.57
CA HIS A 123 7.29 4.40 8.54
C HIS A 123 6.31 3.64 9.45
N VAL A 124 5.11 4.20 9.62
CA VAL A 124 4.04 3.58 10.41
C VAL A 124 2.89 3.15 9.51
N GLU A 125 2.44 1.91 9.68
CA GLU A 125 1.19 1.42 9.09
C GLU A 125 0.07 1.46 10.12
N LEU A 126 -0.99 2.20 9.81
CA LEU A 126 -2.13 2.40 10.70
C LEU A 126 -3.32 1.56 10.23
N TYR A 127 -3.73 0.62 11.07
CA TYR A 127 -5.04 -0.01 10.95
C TYR A 127 -6.03 0.67 11.91
N ILE A 128 -6.85 1.56 11.35
CA ILE A 128 -7.72 2.49 12.08
C ILE A 128 -9.13 2.47 11.50
N ASP A 129 -10.12 2.75 12.35
CA ASP A 129 -11.51 2.99 11.94
C ASP A 129 -11.74 4.47 11.61
N GLY A 130 -12.67 4.78 10.71
CA GLY A 130 -12.94 6.15 10.26
C GLY A 130 -13.26 7.13 11.40
N SER A 131 -14.01 6.69 12.40
CA SER A 131 -14.36 7.51 13.58
C SER A 131 -13.14 7.96 14.39
N MET A 132 -12.11 7.11 14.48
CA MET A 132 -10.87 7.41 15.19
C MET A 132 -9.93 8.27 14.36
N LEU A 133 -9.93 8.14 13.03
CA LEU A 133 -9.00 8.90 12.18
C LEU A 133 -9.17 10.41 12.36
N GLY A 134 -10.42 10.90 12.32
CA GLY A 134 -10.71 12.32 12.54
C GLY A 134 -10.31 12.82 13.92
N SER A 135 -10.42 11.98 14.95
CA SER A 135 -10.05 12.35 16.33
C SER A 135 -8.53 12.34 16.56
N LEU A 136 -7.79 11.54 15.80
CA LEU A 136 -6.35 11.35 15.94
C LEU A 136 -5.52 12.13 14.90
N GLU A 137 -6.16 12.84 13.98
CA GLU A 137 -5.50 13.64 12.93
C GLU A 137 -4.39 14.57 13.50
N PRO A 138 -4.57 15.28 14.63
CA PRO A 138 -3.51 16.13 15.19
C PRO A 138 -2.26 15.39 15.66
N VAL A 139 -2.36 14.08 15.88
CA VAL A 139 -1.24 13.22 16.29
C VAL A 139 -0.66 12.51 15.07
N ILE A 140 -1.51 11.95 14.22
CA ILE A 140 -1.12 11.23 13.01
C ILE A 140 -0.34 12.17 12.06
N SER A 141 -0.74 13.44 11.97
CA SER A 141 -0.04 14.46 11.17
C SER A 141 1.38 14.79 11.67
N LYS A 142 1.76 14.37 12.89
CA LYS A 142 3.13 14.52 13.42
C LYS A 142 4.04 13.34 13.09
N LEU A 143 3.49 12.25 12.57
CA LEU A 143 4.28 11.10 12.16
C LEU A 143 5.07 11.45 10.90
N PRO A 144 6.36 11.11 10.82
CA PRO A 144 7.22 11.55 9.72
C PRO A 144 6.90 10.84 8.40
N SER A 145 6.40 9.61 8.47
CA SER A 145 5.98 8.83 7.30
C SER A 145 4.97 7.78 7.72
N LEU A 146 3.86 7.67 7.00
CA LEU A 146 2.78 6.75 7.36
C LEU A 146 2.01 6.21 6.15
N SER A 147 1.38 5.06 6.34
CA SER A 147 0.37 4.51 5.44
C SER A 147 -0.90 4.11 6.19
N ILE A 148 -2.05 4.28 5.54
CA ILE A 148 -3.35 3.83 6.05
C ILE A 148 -3.73 2.49 5.41
N ASP A 149 -4.04 1.50 6.24
CA ASP A 149 -4.49 0.19 5.80
C ASP A 149 -5.92 0.27 5.22
N HIS A 150 -6.17 -0.53 4.17
CA HIS A 150 -7.52 -0.83 3.64
C HIS A 150 -8.40 0.40 3.36
N LEU A 151 -7.86 1.41 2.68
CA LEU A 151 -8.58 2.63 2.29
C LEU A 151 -9.24 3.41 3.44
N GLY A 152 -8.82 3.19 4.69
CA GLY A 152 -9.48 3.81 5.85
C GLY A 152 -10.85 3.20 6.20
N MET A 153 -11.16 2.02 5.66
CA MET A 153 -12.29 1.13 6.02
C MET A 153 -13.73 1.63 5.77
N SER A 154 -14.00 2.93 5.75
CA SER A 154 -15.33 3.51 5.55
C SER A 154 -15.32 4.83 4.77
N ASP A 155 -16.44 5.16 4.11
CA ASP A 155 -16.59 6.44 3.38
C ASP A 155 -16.47 7.67 4.28
N ASP A 156 -16.90 7.58 5.55
CA ASP A 156 -16.81 8.66 6.54
C ASP A 156 -15.35 9.06 6.82
N CYS A 157 -14.41 8.14 6.61
CA CYS A 157 -12.98 8.36 6.77
C CYS A 157 -12.38 9.17 5.61
N LEU A 158 -13.01 9.13 4.44
CA LEU A 158 -12.41 9.57 3.19
C LEU A 158 -11.96 11.05 3.20
N PRO A 159 -12.72 12.04 3.74
CA PRO A 159 -12.24 13.41 3.81
C PRO A 159 -10.93 13.58 4.58
N TYR A 160 -10.80 12.92 5.73
CA TYR A 160 -9.58 12.95 6.57
C TYR A 160 -8.43 12.21 5.89
N LEU A 161 -8.73 11.08 5.24
CA LEU A 161 -7.75 10.33 4.48
C LEU A 161 -7.17 11.16 3.34
N LEU A 162 -8.00 11.93 2.63
CA LEU A 162 -7.55 12.78 1.54
C LEU A 162 -6.64 13.92 2.02
N ASP A 163 -6.89 14.52 3.19
CA ASP A 163 -5.98 15.51 3.79
C ASP A 163 -4.62 14.89 4.14
N LEU A 164 -4.59 13.67 4.70
CA LEU A 164 -3.34 12.96 4.94
C LEU A 164 -2.59 12.63 3.64
N VAL A 165 -3.32 12.23 2.60
CA VAL A 165 -2.76 11.92 1.28
C VAL A 165 -2.16 13.15 0.61
N ASP A 166 -2.81 14.31 0.73
CA ASP A 166 -2.29 15.61 0.27
C ASP A 166 -0.95 15.95 0.94
N ARG A 167 -0.81 15.58 2.22
CA ARG A 167 0.42 15.72 3.01
C ARG A 167 1.44 14.59 2.80
N GLY A 168 1.18 13.67 1.86
CA GLY A 168 2.12 12.63 1.45
C GLY A 168 1.94 11.26 2.12
N ALA A 169 0.87 11.03 2.89
CA ALA A 169 0.55 9.70 3.39
C ALA A 169 0.27 8.71 2.24
N ARG A 170 0.64 7.45 2.44
CA ARG A 170 0.27 6.36 1.53
C ARG A 170 -1.00 5.67 1.97
N VAL A 171 -1.64 4.96 1.05
CA VAL A 171 -2.87 4.21 1.31
C VAL A 171 -2.81 2.86 0.64
N LYS A 172 -3.12 1.80 1.38
CA LYS A 172 -3.15 0.45 0.83
C LYS A 172 -4.51 0.18 0.17
N ALA A 173 -4.50 0.06 -1.16
CA ALA A 173 -5.60 -0.48 -1.96
C ALA A 173 -5.70 -2.00 -1.73
N SER A 174 -6.34 -2.37 -0.63
CA SER A 174 -6.38 -3.73 -0.08
C SER A 174 -7.65 -3.94 0.74
N GLY A 175 -7.96 -5.21 1.07
CA GLY A 175 -9.05 -5.51 2.01
C GLY A 175 -10.45 -5.13 1.50
N PHE A 176 -10.69 -5.15 0.19
CA PHE A 176 -11.98 -4.74 -0.40
C PHE A 176 -13.19 -5.55 0.13
N GLY A 177 -12.97 -6.75 0.67
CA GLY A 177 -14.01 -7.55 1.32
C GLY A 177 -14.24 -7.26 2.82
N ARG A 178 -13.55 -6.28 3.41
CA ARG A 178 -13.75 -5.83 4.80
C ARG A 178 -14.13 -4.36 4.94
N VAL A 179 -14.11 -3.60 3.85
CA VAL A 179 -14.50 -2.18 3.85
C VAL A 179 -16.00 -2.02 3.59
N SER A 180 -16.57 -0.93 4.11
CA SER A 180 -17.95 -0.52 3.83
C SER A 180 -17.91 0.81 3.12
N MET A 181 -17.57 0.80 1.83
CA MET A 181 -17.42 2.01 1.03
C MET A 181 -17.55 1.77 -0.48
N ASP A 182 -17.76 2.85 -1.26
CA ASP A 182 -17.59 2.84 -2.71
C ASP A 182 -16.08 2.83 -3.08
N ILE A 183 -15.55 1.62 -3.26
CA ILE A 183 -14.12 1.40 -3.53
C ILE A 183 -13.66 2.13 -4.82
N PRO A 184 -14.32 2.00 -5.99
CA PRO A 184 -13.95 2.76 -7.18
C PRO A 184 -13.91 4.27 -6.96
N ALA A 185 -14.89 4.84 -6.25
CA ALA A 185 -14.91 6.27 -5.95
C ALA A 185 -13.75 6.67 -5.02
N ALA A 186 -13.48 5.89 -3.98
CA ALA A 186 -12.38 6.14 -3.05
C ALA A 186 -11.02 6.10 -3.74
N LEU A 187 -10.74 5.04 -4.53
CA LEU A 187 -9.52 4.89 -5.31
C LEU A 187 -9.31 6.09 -6.24
N ARG A 188 -10.36 6.50 -6.99
CA ARG A 188 -10.29 7.63 -7.91
C ARG A 188 -9.96 8.93 -7.19
N ARG A 189 -10.58 9.19 -6.03
CA ARG A 189 -10.36 10.41 -5.25
C ARG A 189 -8.97 10.45 -4.63
N ILE A 190 -8.49 9.34 -4.07
CA ILE A 190 -7.13 9.26 -3.50
C ILE A 190 -6.09 9.46 -4.61
N HIS A 191 -6.25 8.77 -5.74
CA HIS A 191 -5.35 8.89 -6.89
C HIS A 191 -5.32 10.32 -7.45
N ALA A 192 -6.48 10.99 -7.50
CA ALA A 192 -6.58 12.37 -7.98
C ALA A 192 -5.86 13.38 -7.06
N VAL A 193 -5.85 13.15 -5.75
CA VAL A 193 -5.08 14.00 -4.81
C VAL A 193 -3.58 13.74 -4.95
N ASN A 194 -3.18 12.47 -4.96
CA ASN A 194 -1.77 12.11 -5.10
C ASN A 194 -1.62 10.75 -5.81
N PRO A 195 -1.11 10.70 -7.05
CA PRO A 195 -0.96 9.46 -7.80
C PRO A 195 0.10 8.52 -7.21
N ASP A 196 0.94 9.02 -6.30
CA ASP A 196 1.94 8.20 -5.61
C ASP A 196 1.40 7.57 -4.31
N ALA A 197 0.16 7.88 -3.91
CA ALA A 197 -0.37 7.46 -2.61
C ALA A 197 -0.82 6.00 -2.56
N LEU A 198 -1.45 5.49 -3.63
CA LEU A 198 -2.03 4.15 -3.63
C LEU A 198 -0.96 3.07 -3.77
N MET A 199 -1.06 2.04 -2.93
CA MET A 199 -0.22 0.84 -2.97
C MET A 199 -1.11 -0.40 -2.94
N PHE A 200 -0.96 -1.30 -3.90
CA PHE A 200 -1.68 -2.57 -3.92
C PHE A 200 -1.28 -3.47 -2.74
N GLY A 201 -2.27 -4.12 -2.12
CA GLY A 201 -2.03 -5.20 -1.18
C GLY A 201 -3.15 -6.24 -1.24
N SER A 202 -2.82 -7.52 -1.20
CA SER A 202 -3.81 -8.59 -1.30
C SER A 202 -4.61 -8.76 0.01
N ASP A 203 -4.04 -8.44 1.16
CA ASP A 203 -4.57 -8.76 2.48
C ASP A 203 -4.82 -10.28 2.66
N LEU A 204 -4.13 -11.13 1.89
CA LEU A 204 -4.23 -12.58 2.02
C LEU A 204 -3.71 -13.05 3.40
N PRO A 205 -4.34 -14.08 4.01
CA PRO A 205 -5.47 -14.88 3.50
C PRO A 205 -6.86 -14.25 3.70
N GLY A 206 -6.94 -12.99 4.16
CA GLY A 206 -8.21 -12.31 4.41
C GLY A 206 -8.80 -12.64 5.76
N THR A 207 -7.98 -12.80 6.81
CA THR A 207 -8.49 -13.16 8.14
C THR A 207 -9.56 -12.16 8.62
N ARG A 208 -10.72 -12.70 9.00
CA ARG A 208 -11.93 -11.93 9.38
C ARG A 208 -12.48 -10.96 8.32
N ALA A 209 -12.07 -11.07 7.05
CA ALA A 209 -12.73 -10.34 5.98
C ALA A 209 -14.03 -11.06 5.61
N GLY A 210 -15.07 -10.32 5.24
CA GLY A 210 -16.31 -10.91 4.71
C GLY A 210 -16.07 -11.63 3.38
N ARG A 211 -15.04 -11.18 2.65
CA ARG A 211 -14.56 -11.78 1.40
C ARG A 211 -13.04 -11.66 1.29
N PRO A 212 -12.30 -12.74 0.96
CA PRO A 212 -10.87 -12.66 0.68
C PRO A 212 -10.60 -12.00 -0.68
N PHE A 213 -9.32 -11.71 -0.94
CA PHE A 213 -8.85 -11.18 -2.21
C PHE A 213 -9.29 -11.98 -3.43
N ARG A 214 -9.76 -11.27 -4.46
CA ARG A 214 -10.12 -11.80 -5.78
C ARG A 214 -9.28 -11.14 -6.85
N ASP A 215 -9.01 -11.87 -7.92
CA ASP A 215 -8.21 -11.36 -9.04
C ASP A 215 -8.88 -10.14 -9.69
N SER A 216 -10.22 -10.08 -9.68
CA SER A 216 -11.02 -8.92 -10.12
C SER A 216 -10.75 -7.63 -9.31
N ASP A 217 -10.17 -7.73 -8.11
CA ASP A 217 -9.78 -6.55 -7.33
C ASP A 217 -8.59 -5.82 -8.01
N ILE A 218 -7.71 -6.53 -8.72
CA ILE A 218 -6.64 -5.93 -9.53
C ILE A 218 -7.22 -5.27 -10.79
N GLU A 219 -8.16 -5.95 -11.46
CA GLU A 219 -8.86 -5.41 -12.64
C GLU A 219 -9.55 -4.09 -12.29
N LEU A 220 -10.26 -4.05 -11.16
CA LEU A 220 -10.92 -2.84 -10.65
C LEU A 220 -9.93 -1.70 -10.38
N ILE A 221 -8.75 -2.00 -9.82
CA ILE A 221 -7.71 -0.98 -9.63
C ILE A 221 -7.28 -0.45 -11.00
N GLY A 222 -6.98 -1.34 -11.95
CA GLY A 222 -6.59 -0.98 -13.32
C GLY A 222 -7.62 -0.11 -14.03
N ASP A 223 -8.90 -0.47 -13.95
CA ASP A 223 -10.01 0.29 -14.56
C ASP A 223 -10.15 1.70 -13.98
N VAL A 224 -9.82 1.89 -12.69
CA VAL A 224 -9.93 3.18 -12.02
C VAL A 224 -8.74 4.10 -12.30
N VAL A 225 -7.52 3.58 -12.25
CA VAL A 225 -6.30 4.41 -12.35
C VAL A 225 -5.68 4.42 -13.76
N GLY A 226 -6.14 3.54 -14.65
CA GLY A 226 -5.71 3.50 -16.04
C GLY A 226 -4.21 3.25 -16.20
N ALA A 227 -3.53 4.13 -16.96
CA ALA A 227 -2.10 4.00 -17.27
C ALA A 227 -1.19 3.99 -16.02
N ASP A 228 -1.65 4.58 -14.91
CA ASP A 228 -0.92 4.62 -13.64
C ASP A 228 -1.03 3.31 -12.84
N MET A 229 -1.70 2.27 -13.37
CA MET A 229 -1.86 0.97 -12.71
C MET A 229 -0.53 0.42 -12.21
N TYR A 230 0.53 0.57 -13.00
CA TYR A 230 1.85 0.09 -12.63
C TYR A 230 2.46 0.80 -11.41
N LYS A 231 2.15 2.08 -11.20
CA LYS A 231 2.58 2.82 -10.02
C LYS A 231 1.95 2.20 -8.77
N VAL A 232 0.64 1.95 -8.85
CA VAL A 232 -0.15 1.37 -7.75
C VAL A 232 0.23 -0.08 -7.47
N LEU A 233 0.43 -0.90 -8.51
CA LEU A 233 0.75 -2.33 -8.37
C LEU A 233 2.22 -2.61 -8.03
N ALA A 234 3.11 -1.61 -8.07
CA ALA A 234 4.53 -1.83 -7.80
C ALA A 234 5.29 -0.61 -7.29
N ASP A 235 5.40 0.46 -8.09
CA ASP A 235 6.45 1.47 -7.91
C ASP A 235 6.26 2.30 -6.64
N ASN A 236 5.01 2.69 -6.35
CA ASN A 236 4.68 3.48 -5.16
C ASN A 236 5.09 2.74 -3.89
N ALA A 237 4.79 1.45 -3.81
CA ALA A 237 5.16 0.61 -2.68
C ALA A 237 6.67 0.42 -2.59
N ARG A 238 7.35 0.10 -3.70
CA ARG A 238 8.81 -0.07 -3.71
C ARG A 238 9.53 1.20 -3.21
N ALA A 239 9.09 2.38 -3.67
CA ALA A 239 9.63 3.64 -3.20
C ALA A 239 9.38 3.85 -1.70
N PHE A 240 8.15 3.59 -1.24
CA PHE A 240 7.76 3.79 0.16
C PHE A 240 8.48 2.86 1.14
N TYR A 241 8.69 1.60 0.77
CA TYR A 241 9.46 0.62 1.55
C TYR A 241 10.98 0.73 1.33
N ARG A 242 11.46 1.74 0.60
CA ARG A 242 12.89 2.01 0.35
C ARG A 242 13.60 0.85 -0.35
N LEU A 243 12.93 0.24 -1.32
CA LEU A 243 13.51 -0.78 -2.18
C LEU A 243 14.02 -0.18 -3.49
N PRO A 244 14.99 -0.83 -4.16
CA PRO A 244 15.47 -0.39 -5.46
C PRO A 244 14.33 -0.27 -6.49
N VAL A 245 14.45 0.73 -7.36
CA VAL A 245 13.55 0.92 -8.50
C VAL A 245 13.64 -0.31 -9.40
N LYS A 246 12.49 -0.89 -9.74
CA LYS A 246 12.43 -1.98 -10.72
C LYS A 246 12.62 -1.38 -12.11
N VAL A 247 13.79 -1.60 -12.71
CA VAL A 247 14.01 -1.28 -14.13
C VAL A 247 13.10 -2.19 -14.94
N ARG A 248 12.19 -1.60 -15.71
CA ARG A 248 11.37 -2.36 -16.64
C ARG A 248 12.07 -2.38 -17.99
N PRO A 249 12.13 -3.54 -18.67
CA PRO A 249 12.51 -3.55 -20.06
C PRO A 249 11.55 -2.64 -20.81
N VAL A 250 12.10 -1.71 -21.60
CA VAL A 250 11.31 -0.93 -22.54
C VAL A 250 10.67 -1.94 -23.48
N HIS A 251 9.35 -1.96 -23.55
CA HIS A 251 8.67 -2.72 -24.59
C HIS A 251 8.98 -2.00 -25.90
N GLU A 252 9.98 -2.47 -26.63
CA GLU A 252 10.16 -2.08 -28.02
C GLU A 252 8.93 -2.60 -28.77
N ASP A 253 8.04 -1.70 -29.18
CA ASP A 253 7.00 -2.04 -30.12
C ASP A 253 7.69 -2.49 -31.42
N PRO A 254 7.56 -3.76 -31.84
CA PRO A 254 8.18 -4.23 -33.07
C PRO A 254 7.62 -3.50 -34.31
N LEU A 255 6.48 -2.81 -34.18
CA LEU A 255 5.85 -2.00 -35.21
C LEU A 255 5.42 -0.65 -34.62
N PRO A 256 6.37 0.24 -34.28
CA PRO A 256 6.03 1.50 -33.65
C PRO A 256 5.08 2.28 -34.54
N THR A 257 4.04 2.87 -33.94
CA THR A 257 3.18 3.83 -34.63
C THR A 257 4.07 4.84 -35.35
N LEU A 258 3.92 4.96 -36.68
CA LEU A 258 4.70 5.91 -37.46
C LEU A 258 4.48 7.31 -36.84
N PRO A 259 5.55 8.10 -36.62
CA PRO A 259 5.38 9.48 -36.21
C PRO A 259 4.46 10.18 -37.21
N MET A 260 3.60 11.09 -36.74
CA MET A 260 2.86 11.92 -37.67
C MET A 260 3.86 12.54 -38.66
N PRO A 261 3.57 12.54 -39.97
CA PRO A 261 4.41 13.23 -40.93
C PRO A 261 4.64 14.64 -40.40
N ALA A 262 5.89 15.08 -40.36
CA ALA A 262 6.16 16.49 -40.12
C ALA A 262 5.36 17.26 -41.18
N ILE A 263 4.50 18.16 -40.74
CA ILE A 263 3.92 19.18 -41.62
C ILE A 263 5.13 19.83 -42.28
N SER A 264 5.22 19.73 -43.62
CA SER A 264 6.34 20.35 -44.33
C SER A 264 6.35 21.83 -43.99
N ASP A 265 7.52 22.43 -43.77
CA ASP A 265 7.64 23.89 -43.56
C ASP A 265 7.05 24.71 -44.75
N ASP A 266 6.80 24.04 -45.88
CA ASP A 266 6.14 24.58 -47.07
C ASP A 266 4.60 24.56 -47.02
N GLU A 267 3.99 23.92 -46.01
CA GLU A 267 2.54 23.93 -45.85
C GLU A 267 2.12 25.19 -45.07
N PRO A 268 1.37 26.13 -45.69
CA PRO A 268 1.01 27.36 -45.02
C PRO A 268 0.19 27.03 -43.77
N PRO A 269 0.50 27.62 -42.60
CA PRO A 269 -0.27 27.37 -41.40
C PRO A 269 -1.73 27.69 -41.68
N THR A 270 -2.64 26.88 -41.15
CA THR A 270 -4.08 27.13 -41.22
C THR A 270 -4.32 28.55 -40.70
N LEU A 271 -4.64 29.48 -41.60
CA LEU A 271 -4.90 30.86 -41.24
C LEU A 271 -6.09 30.87 -40.28
N ARG A 272 -5.92 31.46 -39.10
CA ARG A 272 -7.03 31.68 -38.18
C ARG A 272 -8.10 32.50 -38.91
N MET A 273 -9.23 31.88 -39.20
CA MET A 273 -10.39 32.60 -39.72
C MET A 273 -11.00 33.45 -38.59
N PRO A 274 -11.14 34.78 -38.77
CA PRO A 274 -11.91 35.61 -37.87
C PRO A 274 -13.35 35.08 -37.79
N ARG A 275 -13.96 35.13 -36.61
CA ARG A 275 -15.33 34.65 -36.37
C ARG A 275 -16.38 35.25 -37.34
N SER A 276 -16.13 36.46 -37.85
CA SER A 276 -16.96 37.14 -38.85
C SER A 276 -16.91 36.54 -40.26
N GLN A 277 -15.95 35.65 -40.53
CA GLN A 277 -15.76 34.97 -41.82
C GLN A 277 -16.19 33.49 -41.77
N LEU A 278 -16.71 33.02 -40.62
CA LEU A 278 -17.28 31.67 -40.55
C LEU A 278 -18.56 31.62 -41.39
N PRO A 279 -18.75 30.58 -42.22
CA PRO A 279 -19.99 30.40 -42.96
C PRO A 279 -21.16 30.31 -41.98
N VAL A 280 -22.21 31.07 -42.25
CA VAL A 280 -23.47 30.95 -41.52
C VAL A 280 -24.10 29.63 -41.97
N VAL A 281 -24.30 28.72 -41.03
CA VAL A 281 -25.02 27.48 -41.29
C VAL A 281 -26.48 27.85 -41.49
N GLU A 282 -27.01 27.65 -42.71
CA GLU A 282 -28.46 27.68 -42.99
C GLU A 282 -29.18 26.49 -42.34
#